data_AF-A0A1Q7PH67-F1
#
_entry.id   AF-A0A1Q7PH67-F1
#
_cell.length_a   1.000
_cell.length_b   1.000
_cell.length_c   1.000
_cell.angle_alpha   90.00
_cell.angle_beta   90.00
_cell.angle_gamma   90.00
#
_symmetry.space_group_name_H-M   'P 1'
#
loop_
_entity.id
_entity.type
_entity.pdbx_description
1 polymer ?
#
loop_
_entity_poly.entity_id
_entity_poly.type
_entity_poly.pdbx_seq_one_letter_code
_entity_poly.pdbx_strand_id
1 'polypeptide(L)' 'MLTAFLGQAILLEASLSFLGLGVNEPTPAWGLMLSGAAVEFVQRAPWMAIFPGLAITFTVLAFNVLGDSLRDALDPRLRI' A
#
# COMPACT_ATOMS: atom_id res chain seq x y z
N MET A 1 -16.22 4.30 5.75
CA MET A 1 -15.68 3.41 6.81
C MET A 1 -15.12 2.11 6.23
N LEU A 2 -15.84 1.38 5.36
CA LEU A 2 -15.32 0.15 4.72
C LEU A 2 -14.03 0.35 3.90
N THR A 3 -13.83 1.52 3.33
CA THR A 3 -12.71 1.86 2.43
C THR A 3 -11.40 2.10 3.18
N ALA A 4 -11.48 2.69 4.38
CA ALA A 4 -10.34 2.86 5.27
C ALA A 4 -9.75 1.51 5.71
N PHE A 5 -10.58 0.49 5.91
CA PHE A 5 -10.11 -0.86 6.27
C PHE A 5 -9.27 -1.51 5.16
N LEU A 6 -9.55 -1.21 3.88
CA LEU A 6 -8.77 -1.75 2.76
C LEU A 6 -7.37 -1.14 2.72
N GLY A 7 -7.25 0.19 2.84
CA GLY A 7 -5.96 0.85 2.92
C GLY A 7 -5.14 0.37 4.13
N GLN A 8 -5.82 0.15 5.26
CA GLN A 8 -5.20 -0.36 6.48
C GLN A 8 -4.72 -1.81 6.32
N ALA A 9 -5.47 -2.66 5.62
CA ALA A 9 -5.07 -4.04 5.30
C ALA A 9 -3.85 -4.09 4.38
N ILE A 10 -3.77 -3.22 3.37
CA ILE A 10 -2.61 -3.11 2.47
C ILE A 10 -1.37 -2.69 3.25
N LEU A 11 -1.49 -1.67 4.12
CA LEU A 11 -0.38 -1.25 4.97
C LEU A 11 0.05 -2.34 5.95
N LEU A 12 -0.90 -3.10 6.50
CA LEU A 12 -0.61 -4.21 7.40
C LEU A 12 0.15 -5.33 6.67
N GLU A 13 -0.31 -5.73 5.48
CA GLU A 13 0.36 -6.74 4.65
C GLU A 13 1.78 -6.28 4.29
N ALA A 14 1.94 -5.05 3.81
CA ALA A 14 3.25 -4.49 3.49
C ALA A 14 4.19 -4.45 4.70
N SER A 15 3.67 -4.13 5.89
CA SER A 15 4.43 -4.13 7.14
C SER A 15 4.85 -5.54 7.55
N LEU A 16 3.97 -6.53 7.42
CA LEU A 16 4.29 -7.93 7.69
C LEU A 16 5.32 -8.47 6.71
N SER A 17 5.18 -8.17 5.42
CA SER A 17 6.14 -8.54 4.37
C SER A 17 7.49 -7.85 4.57
N PHE A 18 7.51 -6.61 5.06
CA PHE A 18 8.74 -5.93 5.46
C PHE A 18 9.43 -6.62 6.64
N LEU A 19 8.66 -7.09 7.63
CA LEU A 19 9.21 -7.85 8.77
C LEU A 19 9.57 -9.30 8.41
N GLY A 20 9.35 -9.75 7.17
CA GLY A 20 9.56 -11.13 6.74
C GLY A 20 8.50 -12.12 7.27
N LEU A 21 7.40 -11.61 7.83
CA LEU A 21 6.27 -12.40 8.34
C LEU A 21 5.11 -12.48 7.33
N GLY A 22 5.23 -11.77 6.20
CA GLY A 22 4.26 -11.74 5.12
C GLY A 22 4.65 -12.68 3.97
N VAL A 23 4.59 -12.15 2.75
CA VAL A 23 4.88 -12.94 1.55
C VAL A 23 6.39 -13.14 1.43
N ASN A 24 6.79 -14.37 1.10
CA ASN A 24 8.20 -14.72 0.89
C ASN A 24 8.54 -14.78 -0.61
N GLU A 25 9.83 -14.59 -0.91
CA GLU A 25 10.40 -14.79 -2.24
C GLU A 25 10.06 -16.21 -2.73
N PRO A 26 9.67 -16.43 -4.01
CA PRO A 26 9.83 -15.60 -5.21
C PRO A 26 8.66 -14.64 -5.51
N THR A 27 7.70 -14.51 -4.61
CA THR A 27 6.48 -13.72 -4.86
C THR A 27 6.81 -12.23 -4.76
N PRO A 28 6.52 -11.41 -5.80
CA PRO A 28 6.82 -9.99 -5.74
C PRO A 28 5.85 -9.27 -4.81
N ALA A 29 6.34 -8.82 -3.66
CA ALA A 29 5.60 -8.02 -2.69
C ALA A 29 6.35 -6.71 -2.37
N TRP A 30 5.67 -5.57 -2.42
CA TRP A 30 6.30 -4.25 -2.21
C TRP A 30 6.91 -4.10 -0.80
N GLY A 31 6.28 -4.68 0.22
CA GLY A 31 6.83 -4.71 1.58
C GLY A 31 8.13 -5.49 1.67
N LEU A 32 8.24 -6.61 0.95
CA LEU A 32 9.46 -7.43 0.90
C LEU A 32 10.60 -6.72 0.13
N MET A 33 10.26 -5.99 -0.93
CA MET A 33 11.24 -5.18 -1.68
C MET A 33 11.85 -4.07 -0.81
N LEU A 34 11.11 -3.58 0.18
CA LEU A 34 11.56 -2.57 1.14
C LEU A 34 12.49 -3.14 2.23
N SER A 35 12.42 -4.43 2.56
CA SER A 35 13.21 -5.03 3.65
C SER A 35 14.53 -5.65 3.19
N GLY A 36 14.52 -6.37 2.06
CA GLY A 36 15.72 -7.00 1.51
C GLY A 36 16.53 -6.03 0.63
N ALA A 37 16.10 -5.88 -0.61
CA ALA A 37 16.84 -5.14 -1.64
C ALA A 37 17.06 -3.66 -1.28
N ALA A 38 16.07 -3.00 -0.71
CA ALA A 38 16.19 -1.59 -0.36
C ALA A 38 17.19 -1.34 0.78
N VAL A 39 17.25 -2.20 1.81
CA VAL A 39 18.19 -2.02 2.94
C VAL A 39 19.61 -2.33 2.52
N GLU A 40 19.81 -3.42 1.76
CA GLU A 40 21.14 -3.89 1.35
C GLU A 40 21.83 -2.92 0.37
N PHE A 41 21.06 -2.28 -0.50
CA PHE A 41 21.57 -1.42 -1.55
C PHE A 41 21.20 0.05 -1.37
N VAL A 42 20.71 0.49 -0.20
CA VAL A 42 20.22 1.86 0.00
C VAL A 42 21.26 2.92 -0.39
N GLN A 43 22.54 2.65 -0.12
CA GLN A 43 23.65 3.57 -0.42
C GLN A 43 24.04 3.59 -1.90
N ARG A 44 23.72 2.54 -2.66
CA ARG A 44 24.05 2.41 -4.09
C ARG A 44 22.85 2.70 -5.01
N ALA A 45 21.65 2.40 -4.55
CA ALA A 45 20.44 2.35 -5.35
C ALA A 45 19.21 2.73 -4.50
N PRO A 46 19.13 3.99 -4.01
CA PRO A 46 18.02 4.45 -3.16
C PRO A 46 16.66 4.38 -3.86
N TRP A 47 16.63 4.37 -5.20
CA TRP A 47 15.41 4.19 -5.99
C TRP A 47 14.67 2.88 -5.67
N MET A 48 15.39 1.84 -5.24
CA MET A 48 14.78 0.55 -4.91
C MET A 48 13.90 0.61 -3.65
N ALA A 49 14.10 1.61 -2.78
CA ALA A 49 13.20 1.91 -1.68
C ALA A 49 12.06 2.85 -2.10
N ILE A 50 12.38 3.85 -2.92
CA ILE A 50 11.44 4.92 -3.31
C ILE A 50 10.29 4.37 -4.15
N PHE A 51 10.56 3.52 -5.14
CA PHE A 51 9.53 2.97 -6.02
C PHE A 51 8.46 2.15 -5.27
N PRO A 52 8.79 1.11 -4.48
CA PRO A 52 7.79 0.36 -3.74
C PRO A 52 7.08 1.22 -2.68
N GLY A 53 7.79 2.16 -2.04
CA GLY A 53 7.18 3.11 -1.12
C GLY A 53 6.11 3.97 -1.77
N LEU A 54 6.44 4.59 -2.92
CA LEU A 54 5.48 5.37 -3.70
C LEU A 54 4.31 4.52 -4.21
N ALA A 55 4.57 3.30 -4.68
CA ALA A 55 3.52 2.40 -5.14
C ALA A 55 2.50 2.10 -4.04
N ILE A 56 2.95 1.79 -2.81
CA ILE A 56 2.07 1.59 -1.66
C ILE A 56 1.29 2.87 -1.37
N THR A 57 1.97 4.03 -1.28
CA THR A 57 1.32 5.32 -1.00
C THR A 57 0.23 5.64 -2.02
N PHE A 58 0.54 5.57 -3.32
CA PHE A 58 -0.43 5.85 -4.38
C PHE A 58 -1.58 4.86 -4.36
N THR A 59 -1.32 3.59 -4.11
CA THR A 59 -2.36 2.56 -4.03
C THR A 59 -3.33 2.86 -2.88
N VAL A 60 -2.80 3.13 -1.68
CA VAL A 60 -3.62 3.46 -0.50
C VAL A 60 -4.40 4.75 -0.72
N LEU A 61 -3.77 5.79 -1.30
CA LEU A 61 -4.44 7.05 -1.64
C LEU A 61 -5.56 6.84 -2.66
N ALA A 62 -5.29 6.11 -3.75
CA ALA A 62 -6.25 5.83 -4.80
C ALA A 62 -7.45 5.06 -4.24
N PHE A 63 -7.24 4.03 -3.42
CA PHE A 63 -8.34 3.28 -2.80
C PHE A 63 -9.11 4.10 -1.77
N ASN A 64 -8.44 4.96 -0.98
CA ASN A 64 -9.13 5.86 -0.06
C ASN A 64 -10.01 6.87 -0.82
N VAL A 65 -9.46 7.54 -1.84
CA VAL A 65 -10.19 8.54 -2.64
C VAL A 65 -11.29 7.89 -3.45
N LEU A 66 -11.04 6.77 -4.14
CA LEU A 66 -12.05 6.01 -4.86
C LEU A 66 -13.15 5.52 -3.93
N GLY A 67 -12.77 5.09 -2.73
CA GLY A 67 -13.71 4.66 -1.71
C GLY A 67 -14.64 5.77 -1.23
N ASP A 68 -14.10 6.96 -0.98
CA ASP A 68 -14.87 8.14 -0.60
C ASP A 68 -15.74 8.62 -1.78
N SER A 69 -15.21 8.59 -3.01
CA SER A 69 -15.96 8.96 -4.23
C SER A 69 -17.11 7.98 -4.51
N LEU A 70 -16.88 6.68 -4.33
CA LEU A 70 -17.88 5.64 -4.49
C LEU A 70 -18.95 5.75 -3.40
N ARG A 71 -18.55 6.09 -2.17
CA ARG A 71 -19.49 6.40 -1.09
C ARG A 71 -20.34 7.60 -1.45
N ASP A 72 -19.75 8.69 -1.91
CA ASP A 72 -20.49 9.90 -2.28
C ASP A 72 -21.46 9.64 -3.45
N ALA A 73 -21.08 8.78 -4.40
CA ALA A 73 -21.97 8.36 -5.49
C ALA A 73 -23.11 7.42 -5.03
N LEU A 74 -22.88 6.64 -3.97
CA LEU A 74 -23.87 5.70 -3.41
C LEU A 74 -24.71 6.31 -2.27
N ASP A 75 -24.31 7.44 -1.70
CA ASP A 75 -25.04 8.11 -0.61
C ASP A 75 -26.24 8.89 -1.20
N PRO A 76 -27.49 8.43 -1.01
CA PRO A 76 -28.67 9.01 -1.66
C PRO A 76 -29.15 10.32 -0.99
N ARG A 77 -28.36 10.90 -0.09
CA ARG A 77 -28.75 12.05 0.75
C ARG A 77 -28.74 13.41 0.06
N LEU A 78 -28.34 13.49 -1.21
CA LEU A 78 -28.48 14.71 -2.05
C LEU A 78 -29.87 14.86 -2.69
N ARG A 79 -30.85 14.03 -2.32
CA ARG A 79 -32.19 14.01 -2.92
C ARG A 79 -33.34 14.52 -2.03
N ILE A 80 -33.07 15.27 -0.95
CA ILE A 80 -34.11 15.91 -0.13
C ILE A 80 -33.82 17.40 0.01
#